data_AF-A0A850R9Y3-F1
#
_entry.id   AF-A0A850R9Y3-F1
#
_cell.length_a   1.000
_cell.length_b   1.000
_cell.length_c   1.000
_cell.angle_alpha   90.00
_cell.angle_beta   90.00
_cell.angle_gamma   90.00
#
_symmetry.space_group_name_H-M   'P 1'
#
loop_
_entity.id
_entity.type
_entity.pdbx_description
1 polymer ?
#
loop_
_entity_poly.entity_id
_entity_poly.type
_entity_poly.pdbx_seq_one_letter_code
_entity_poly.pdbx_strand_id
1 'polypeptide(L)'
;MTQEIQLAAEVWEECRKAYSAHRFLEQQSKDKPCGVATFEYQGYLYTVFGVCHGPYGNPVWGRIMAYRLVPEATFNGETTFVYHDEDAIAAGRRARGDHTGLIVLVKGTRMVCEKAVSFRRGLPTTRPISRQEAERHEQQSQGMGWRAHFWKGIHPSWKSLQGHPVALYEKQEERLAMLLWKHGRHVEELPLSDDLELDPLESVSSALNDEALIQRRQPMARVPMEQLALF
;
A
#
# COMPACT_ATOMS: atom_id res chain seq x y z
N MET A 1 -16.19 15.77 3.54
CA MET A 1 -14.97 15.79 2.71
C MET A 1 -14.06 14.65 3.14
N THR A 2 -13.67 13.78 2.20
CA THR A 2 -12.75 12.67 2.47
C THR A 2 -11.32 13.21 2.65
N GLN A 3 -10.65 12.82 3.72
CA GLN A 3 -9.25 13.19 3.93
C GLN A 3 -8.36 12.34 3.03
N GLU A 4 -7.44 12.96 2.29
CA GLU A 4 -6.41 12.23 1.52
C GLU A 4 -5.07 12.24 2.25
N ILE A 5 -4.41 11.09 2.29
CA ILE A 5 -3.11 10.87 2.93
C ILE A 5 -2.22 10.12 1.94
N GLN A 6 -1.05 10.67 1.63
CA GLN A 6 -0.06 9.96 0.81
C GLN A 6 0.76 9.01 1.69
N LEU A 7 0.87 7.76 1.27
CA LEU A 7 1.71 6.73 1.91
C LEU A 7 2.90 6.39 1.02
N ALA A 8 4.04 6.03 1.61
CA ALA A 8 5.12 5.38 0.85
C ALA A 8 4.61 4.07 0.24
N ALA A 9 5.18 3.65 -0.89
CA ALA A 9 4.71 2.48 -1.63
C ALA A 9 4.64 1.21 -0.75
N GLU A 10 5.68 0.95 0.05
CA GLU A 10 5.73 -0.17 1.00
C GLU A 10 4.60 -0.13 2.04
N VAL A 11 4.32 1.05 2.59
CA VAL A 11 3.27 1.22 3.60
C VAL A 11 1.89 1.06 2.95
N TRP A 12 1.73 1.51 1.71
CA TRP A 12 0.52 1.32 0.93
C TRP A 12 0.25 -0.17 0.63
N GLU A 13 1.30 -0.93 0.29
CA GLU A 13 1.21 -2.38 0.08
C GLU A 13 0.82 -3.15 1.35
N GLU A 14 1.26 -2.70 2.53
CA GLU A 14 0.78 -3.25 3.81
C GLU A 14 -0.66 -2.82 4.10
N CYS A 15 -1.02 -1.55 3.84
CA CYS A 15 -2.35 -1.02 4.06
C CYS A 15 -3.42 -1.80 3.27
N ARG A 16 -3.17 -2.11 1.99
CA ARG A 16 -4.15 -2.84 1.17
C ARG A 16 -4.47 -4.24 1.69
N LYS A 17 -3.58 -4.87 2.48
CA LYS A 17 -3.84 -6.18 3.09
C LYS A 17 -4.96 -6.13 4.12
N ALA A 18 -5.33 -4.95 4.61
CA ALA A 18 -6.50 -4.74 5.45
C ALA A 18 -7.83 -4.71 4.67
N TYR A 19 -7.82 -4.96 3.36
CA TYR A 19 -9.03 -5.03 2.55
C TYR A 19 -10.02 -6.08 3.08
N SER A 20 -11.23 -5.62 3.39
CA SER A 20 -12.22 -6.40 4.13
C SER A 20 -13.58 -6.51 3.43
N ALA A 21 -13.81 -5.79 2.32
CA ALA A 21 -15.13 -5.78 1.67
C ALA A 21 -15.61 -7.19 1.22
N HIS A 22 -14.69 -8.09 0.84
CA HIS A 22 -15.02 -9.47 0.50
C HIS A 22 -15.72 -10.23 1.65
N ARG A 23 -15.39 -9.91 2.91
CA ARG A 23 -15.95 -10.59 4.09
C ARG A 23 -17.42 -10.27 4.30
N PHE A 24 -17.89 -9.12 3.80
CA PHE A 24 -19.29 -8.74 3.88
C PHE A 24 -20.15 -9.45 2.82
N LEU A 25 -19.56 -9.93 1.73
CA LEU A 25 -20.26 -10.75 0.74
C LEU A 25 -20.59 -12.14 1.30
N GLU A 26 -19.75 -12.64 2.20
CA GLU A 26 -19.89 -13.96 2.83
C GLU A 26 -20.81 -13.95 4.06
N GLN A 27 -21.25 -12.76 4.47
CA GLN A 27 -22.01 -12.59 5.70
C GLN A 27 -23.48 -12.99 5.52
N GLN A 28 -23.90 -14.05 6.20
CA GLN A 28 -25.26 -14.61 6.09
C GLN A 28 -26.34 -13.83 6.87
N SER A 29 -25.97 -13.04 7.87
CA SER A 29 -26.92 -12.33 8.75
C SER A 29 -26.64 -10.84 8.78
N LYS A 30 -27.64 -10.02 8.44
CA LYS A 30 -27.57 -8.56 8.43
C LYS A 30 -27.61 -7.95 9.85
N ASP A 31 -27.90 -8.74 10.88
CA ASP A 31 -28.08 -8.29 12.27
C ASP A 31 -26.84 -8.46 13.16
N LYS A 32 -25.71 -8.88 12.57
CA LYS A 32 -24.45 -9.09 13.30
C LYS A 32 -23.34 -8.24 12.68
N PRO A 33 -22.37 -7.75 13.46
CA PRO A 33 -21.22 -7.06 12.88
C PRO A 33 -20.24 -8.06 12.22
N CYS A 34 -19.63 -7.65 11.10
CA CYS A 34 -18.63 -8.44 10.38
C CYS A 34 -17.23 -8.28 10.97
N GLY A 35 -16.43 -9.34 10.98
CA GLY A 35 -15.01 -9.28 11.34
C GLY A 35 -14.14 -8.69 10.24
N VAL A 36 -13.41 -7.61 10.51
CA VAL A 36 -12.55 -6.94 9.53
C VAL A 36 -11.06 -7.12 9.82
N ALA A 37 -10.24 -7.04 8.78
CA ALA A 37 -8.81 -6.84 8.90
C ALA A 37 -8.54 -5.35 9.16
N THR A 38 -7.40 -5.05 9.79
CA THR A 38 -7.07 -3.69 10.21
C THR A 38 -5.64 -3.31 9.87
N PHE A 39 -5.43 -2.01 9.71
CA PHE A 39 -4.13 -1.38 9.49
C PHE A 39 -3.98 -0.21 10.49
N GLU A 40 -2.83 -0.10 11.14
CA GLU A 40 -2.55 1.00 12.07
C GLU A 40 -1.65 2.03 11.40
N TYR A 41 -2.01 3.31 11.51
CA TYR A 41 -1.23 4.40 10.97
C TYR A 41 -1.38 5.65 11.83
N GLN A 42 -0.25 6.24 12.23
CA GLN A 42 -0.21 7.45 13.07
C GLN A 42 -1.07 7.35 14.34
N GLY A 43 -1.08 6.17 14.99
CA GLY A 43 -1.84 5.92 16.23
C GLY A 43 -3.34 5.70 16.04
N TYR A 44 -3.82 5.62 14.79
CA TYR A 44 -5.21 5.31 14.47
C TYR A 44 -5.34 3.96 13.79
N LEU A 45 -6.47 3.30 14.04
CA LEU A 45 -6.82 2.04 13.42
C LEU A 45 -7.73 2.29 12.21
N TYR A 46 -7.50 1.56 11.12
CA TYR A 46 -8.24 1.66 9.88
C TYR A 46 -8.69 0.29 9.40
N THR A 47 -9.80 0.24 8.68
CA THR A 47 -10.19 -0.89 7.82
C THR A 47 -10.36 -0.40 6.38
N VAL A 48 -10.19 -1.30 5.41
CA VAL A 48 -10.19 -0.98 3.98
C VAL A 48 -11.37 -1.64 3.28
N PHE A 49 -12.09 -0.86 2.47
CA PHE A 49 -13.25 -1.33 1.70
C PHE A 49 -13.08 -1.23 0.19
N GLY A 50 -12.05 -0.52 -0.29
CA GLY A 50 -11.76 -0.43 -1.71
C GLY A 50 -10.27 -0.27 -1.97
N VAL A 51 -9.78 -0.88 -3.04
CA VAL A 51 -8.40 -0.75 -3.51
C VAL A 51 -8.43 -0.57 -5.03
N CYS A 52 -7.96 0.58 -5.50
CA CYS A 52 -7.79 0.89 -6.91
C CYS A 52 -6.29 0.80 -7.25
N HIS A 53 -5.90 -0.29 -7.89
CA HIS A 53 -4.53 -0.46 -8.40
C HIS A 53 -4.33 0.32 -9.70
N GLY A 54 -3.11 0.81 -9.94
CA GLY A 54 -2.74 1.41 -11.22
C GLY A 54 -1.51 2.30 -11.11
N PRO A 55 -1.17 3.04 -12.17
CA PRO A 55 0.10 3.73 -12.27
C PRO A 55 0.26 4.84 -11.22
N TYR A 56 1.47 4.99 -10.70
CA TYR A 56 1.87 6.19 -9.96
C TYR A 56 1.88 7.40 -10.89
N GLY A 57 1.54 8.59 -10.37
CA GLY A 57 1.40 9.82 -11.15
C GLY A 57 -0.01 10.04 -11.71
N ASN A 58 -0.86 9.01 -11.76
CA ASN A 58 -2.26 9.17 -12.15
C ASN A 58 -3.12 9.68 -10.95
N PRO A 59 -4.06 10.61 -11.15
CA PRO A 59 -4.90 11.16 -10.07
C PRO A 59 -6.06 10.24 -9.64
N VAL A 60 -6.41 9.26 -10.46
CA VAL A 60 -7.54 8.33 -10.22
C VAL A 60 -7.06 7.02 -9.59
N TRP A 61 -5.90 6.53 -10.03
CA TRP A 61 -5.37 5.23 -9.62
C TRP A 61 -4.46 5.30 -8.39
N GLY A 62 -4.10 4.11 -7.85
CA GLY A 62 -3.20 4.00 -6.70
C GLY A 62 -3.85 4.48 -5.41
N ARG A 63 -5.14 4.19 -5.21
CA ARG A 63 -5.93 4.69 -4.07
C ARG A 63 -6.51 3.56 -3.26
N ILE A 64 -6.51 3.71 -1.94
CA ILE A 64 -7.22 2.84 -1.00
C ILE A 64 -8.33 3.65 -0.34
N MET A 65 -9.54 3.11 -0.35
CA MET A 65 -10.70 3.67 0.36
C MET A 65 -10.81 2.97 1.71
N ALA A 66 -10.56 3.72 2.77
CA ALA A 66 -10.50 3.23 4.14
C ALA A 66 -11.41 4.04 5.07
N TYR A 67 -11.70 3.48 6.23
CA TYR A 67 -12.39 4.19 7.31
C TYR A 67 -11.57 4.09 8.58
N ARG A 68 -11.41 5.23 9.26
CA ARG A 68 -10.89 5.25 10.64
C ARG A 68 -11.89 4.54 11.55
N LEU A 69 -11.39 3.70 12.43
CA LEU A 69 -12.15 2.96 13.41
C LEU A 69 -12.03 3.62 14.78
N VAL A 70 -13.16 3.74 15.47
CA VAL A 70 -13.23 4.19 16.87
C VAL A 70 -14.05 3.22 17.70
N PRO A 71 -13.84 3.15 19.03
CA PRO A 71 -14.73 2.40 19.91
C PRO A 71 -16.18 2.88 19.77
N GLU A 72 -17.13 1.94 19.78
CA GLU A 72 -18.57 2.23 19.65
C GLU A 72 -19.05 3.28 20.67
N ALA A 73 -18.57 3.20 21.91
CA ALA A 73 -18.90 4.13 22.99
C ALA A 73 -18.45 5.59 22.75
N THR A 74 -17.56 5.83 21.80
CA THR A 74 -17.02 7.18 21.50
C THR A 74 -17.62 7.79 20.23
N PHE A 75 -18.36 7.00 19.44
CA PHE A 75 -18.93 7.44 18.19
C PHE A 75 -20.24 8.22 18.43
N ASN A 76 -20.31 9.45 17.92
CA ASN A 76 -21.51 10.27 17.97
C ASN A 76 -22.20 10.24 16.61
N GLY A 77 -23.19 9.36 16.44
CA GLY A 77 -23.96 9.25 15.20
C GLY A 77 -24.83 8.00 15.15
N GLU A 78 -25.61 7.87 14.08
CA GLU A 78 -26.40 6.67 13.83
C GLU A 78 -25.48 5.50 13.42
N THR A 79 -25.66 4.35 14.06
CA THR A 79 -24.89 3.14 13.77
C THR A 79 -25.71 2.09 13.02
N THR A 80 -25.04 1.20 12.29
CA THR A 80 -25.70 0.06 11.63
C THR A 80 -24.84 -1.20 11.64
N PHE A 81 -25.45 -2.36 11.41
CA PHE A 81 -24.77 -3.59 11.01
C PHE A 81 -24.84 -3.84 9.49
N VAL A 82 -25.66 -3.07 8.77
CA VAL A 82 -25.95 -3.30 7.36
C VAL A 82 -24.90 -2.62 6.49
N TYR A 83 -24.06 -3.43 5.85
CA TYR A 83 -23.01 -2.95 4.94
C TYR A 83 -23.55 -2.19 3.71
N HIS A 84 -24.65 -2.69 3.15
CA HIS A 84 -25.34 -2.09 2.01
C HIS A 84 -26.84 -2.01 2.29
N ASP A 85 -27.28 -0.83 2.75
CA ASP A 85 -28.67 -0.55 3.09
C ASP A 85 -29.36 0.11 1.89
N GLU A 86 -29.93 -0.72 1.01
CA GLU A 86 -30.59 -0.27 -0.21
C GLU A 86 -31.77 0.67 0.08
N ASP A 87 -32.53 0.42 1.16
CA ASP A 87 -33.68 1.23 1.54
C ASP A 87 -33.26 2.61 2.05
N ALA A 88 -32.21 2.69 2.87
CA ALA A 88 -31.65 3.97 3.32
C ALA A 88 -31.00 4.76 2.18
N ILE A 89 -30.35 4.07 1.23
CA ILE A 89 -29.77 4.70 0.03
C ILE A 89 -30.88 5.24 -0.88
N ALA A 90 -31.91 4.44 -1.16
CA ALA A 90 -33.06 4.85 -1.97
C ALA A 90 -33.82 6.03 -1.35
N ALA A 91 -33.92 6.06 -0.01
CA ALA A 91 -34.54 7.15 0.74
C ALA A 91 -33.62 8.37 0.93
N GLY A 92 -32.39 8.36 0.39
CA GLY A 92 -31.44 9.48 0.50
C GLY A 92 -30.87 9.71 1.90
N ARG A 93 -31.11 8.81 2.85
CA ARG A 93 -30.53 8.88 4.21
C ARG A 93 -29.04 8.52 4.21
N ARG A 94 -28.57 7.79 3.20
CA ARG A 94 -27.17 7.36 3.05
C ARG A 94 -26.71 7.44 1.62
N ALA A 95 -25.43 7.77 1.43
CA ALA A 95 -24.80 7.71 0.12
C ALA A 95 -24.32 6.28 -0.19
N ARG A 96 -24.38 5.88 -1.47
CA ARG A 96 -23.81 4.61 -1.91
C ARG A 96 -22.30 4.57 -1.64
N GLY A 97 -21.84 3.54 -0.93
CA GLY A 97 -20.42 3.37 -0.57
C GLY A 97 -19.99 4.18 0.67
N ASP A 98 -20.92 4.88 1.33
CA ASP A 98 -20.66 5.44 2.66
C ASP A 98 -20.81 4.34 3.71
N HIS A 99 -19.76 4.15 4.50
CA HIS A 99 -19.72 3.19 5.59
C HIS A 99 -19.64 3.88 6.96
N THR A 100 -19.84 5.19 7.02
CA THR A 100 -19.90 5.92 8.29
C THR A 100 -20.99 5.33 9.19
N GLY A 101 -20.66 5.06 10.45
CA GLY A 101 -21.57 4.42 11.40
C GLY A 101 -21.66 2.89 11.28
N LEU A 102 -21.00 2.26 10.31
CA LEU A 102 -20.98 0.80 10.21
C LEU A 102 -20.19 0.19 11.38
N ILE A 103 -20.84 -0.67 12.16
CA ILE A 103 -20.22 -1.43 13.24
C ILE A 103 -19.54 -2.67 12.67
N VAL A 104 -18.29 -2.85 13.05
CA VAL A 104 -17.43 -3.97 12.65
C VAL A 104 -16.78 -4.61 13.88
N LEU A 105 -16.27 -5.83 13.73
CA LEU A 105 -15.51 -6.53 14.75
C LEU A 105 -14.01 -6.49 14.43
N VAL A 106 -13.23 -5.98 15.37
CA VAL A 106 -11.77 -6.07 15.37
C VAL A 106 -11.37 -6.98 16.52
N LYS A 107 -10.85 -8.17 16.21
CA LYS A 107 -10.45 -9.17 17.22
C LYS A 107 -11.55 -9.40 18.30
N GLY A 108 -12.81 -9.45 17.88
CA GLY A 108 -13.97 -9.62 18.76
C GLY A 108 -14.50 -8.36 19.43
N THR A 109 -13.82 -7.21 19.30
CA THR A 109 -14.25 -5.93 19.86
C THR A 109 -15.05 -5.13 18.84
N ARG A 110 -16.18 -4.55 19.24
CA ARG A 110 -16.99 -3.68 18.38
C ARG A 110 -16.32 -2.32 18.18
N MET A 111 -16.18 -1.95 16.92
CA MET A 111 -15.63 -0.68 16.48
C MET A 111 -16.57 -0.08 15.43
N VAL A 112 -16.56 1.23 15.28
CA VAL A 112 -17.38 1.96 14.31
C VAL A 112 -16.50 2.62 13.28
N CYS A 113 -16.90 2.54 12.01
CA CYS A 113 -16.33 3.34 10.92
C CYS A 113 -16.74 4.80 11.10
N GLU A 114 -15.80 5.63 11.58
CA GLU A 114 -16.10 7.04 11.94
C GLU A 114 -15.92 7.98 10.76
N LYS A 115 -14.80 7.87 10.04
CA LYS A 115 -14.39 8.85 9.04
C LYS A 115 -13.76 8.19 7.85
N ALA A 116 -14.26 8.50 6.66
CA ALA A 116 -13.68 8.09 5.39
C ALA A 116 -12.29 8.74 5.18
N VAL A 117 -11.32 7.92 4.79
CA VAL A 117 -9.95 8.31 4.46
C VAL A 117 -9.55 7.66 3.14
N SER A 118 -8.86 8.43 2.30
CA SER A 118 -8.27 7.99 1.05
C SER A 118 -6.76 7.92 1.22
N PHE A 119 -6.18 6.72 1.11
CA PHE A 119 -4.72 6.59 1.09
C PHE A 119 -4.22 6.51 -0.36
N ARG A 120 -3.37 7.46 -0.76
CA ARG A 120 -2.76 7.51 -2.09
C ARG A 120 -1.37 6.89 -2.06
N ARG A 121 -1.07 6.05 -3.05
CA ARG A 121 0.24 5.43 -3.21
C ARG A 121 1.25 6.47 -3.66
N GLY A 122 2.28 6.67 -2.86
CA GLY A 122 3.47 7.44 -3.18
C GLY A 122 4.54 6.58 -3.84
N LEU A 123 5.72 7.17 -4.01
CA LEU A 123 6.93 6.44 -4.38
C LEU A 123 7.47 5.64 -3.18
N PRO A 124 8.25 4.59 -3.43
CA PRO A 124 8.96 3.90 -2.34
C PRO A 124 9.96 4.84 -1.67
N THR A 125 10.16 4.66 -0.36
CA THR A 125 11.22 5.40 0.39
C THR A 125 12.41 4.52 0.75
N THR A 126 12.35 3.24 0.38
CA THR A 126 13.47 2.29 0.46
C THR A 126 14.67 2.74 -0.36
N ARG A 127 15.85 2.20 -0.03
CA ARG A 127 17.06 2.42 -0.85
C ARG A 127 16.84 1.88 -2.28
N PRO A 128 17.23 2.64 -3.31
CA PRO A 128 17.24 2.15 -4.68
C PRO A 128 18.05 0.86 -4.85
N ILE A 129 17.53 -0.06 -5.66
CA ILE A 129 18.29 -1.24 -6.08
C ILE A 129 19.28 -0.87 -7.17
N SER A 130 20.35 -1.66 -7.27
CA SER A 130 21.32 -1.48 -8.35
C SER A 130 20.71 -1.81 -9.71
N ARG A 131 21.27 -1.22 -10.78
CA ARG A 131 20.93 -1.57 -12.16
C ARG A 131 21.06 -3.08 -12.41
N GLN A 132 22.14 -3.69 -11.94
CA GLN A 132 22.39 -5.12 -12.15
C GLN A 132 21.33 -6.01 -11.48
N GLU A 133 20.86 -5.60 -10.29
CA GLU A 133 19.77 -6.30 -9.58
C GLU A 133 18.44 -6.15 -10.35
N ALA A 134 18.16 -4.95 -10.84
CA ALA A 134 16.98 -4.67 -11.66
C ALA A 134 16.97 -5.47 -12.99
N GLU A 135 18.10 -5.50 -13.71
CA GLU A 135 18.26 -6.28 -14.95
C GLU A 135 18.10 -7.78 -14.72
N ARG A 136 18.61 -8.29 -13.59
CA ARG A 136 18.44 -9.71 -13.23
C ARG A 136 16.99 -10.07 -12.97
N HIS A 137 16.28 -9.23 -12.19
CA HIS A 137 14.84 -9.41 -11.94
C HIS A 137 14.05 -9.38 -13.25
N GLU A 138 14.39 -8.45 -14.13
CA GLU A 138 13.77 -8.31 -15.44
C GLU A 138 13.93 -9.57 -16.29
N GLN A 139 15.16 -10.09 -16.41
CA GLN A 139 15.46 -11.32 -17.14
C GLN A 139 14.68 -12.53 -16.60
N GLN A 140 14.57 -12.66 -15.27
CA GLN A 140 13.82 -13.74 -14.63
C GLN A 140 12.31 -13.65 -14.93
N SER A 141 11.81 -12.43 -15.12
CA SER A 141 10.38 -12.14 -15.34
C SER A 141 9.97 -12.19 -16.82
N GLN A 142 10.88 -12.33 -17.79
CA GLN A 142 10.53 -12.40 -19.22
C GLN A 142 9.84 -13.70 -19.64
N GLY A 143 10.00 -14.78 -18.88
CA GLY A 143 9.47 -16.11 -19.22
C GLY A 143 7.99 -16.32 -18.91
N MET A 144 7.37 -15.43 -18.11
CA MET A 144 5.98 -15.59 -17.65
C MET A 144 5.30 -14.25 -17.31
N GLY A 145 3.99 -14.28 -17.11
CA GLY A 145 3.23 -13.10 -16.67
C GLY A 145 3.07 -12.03 -17.77
N TRP A 146 2.77 -10.81 -17.34
CA TRP A 146 2.37 -9.73 -18.26
C TRP A 146 3.47 -9.39 -19.29
N ARG A 147 4.75 -9.47 -18.92
CA ARG A 147 5.87 -9.27 -19.84
C ARG A 147 5.85 -10.27 -21.00
N ALA A 148 5.71 -11.55 -20.69
CA ALA A 148 5.68 -12.62 -21.68
C ALA A 148 4.44 -12.56 -22.60
N HIS A 149 3.34 -11.96 -22.13
CA HIS A 149 2.10 -11.83 -22.90
C HIS A 149 2.07 -10.56 -23.77
N PHE A 150 2.49 -9.42 -23.25
CA PHE A 150 2.31 -8.12 -23.92
C PHE A 150 3.61 -7.57 -24.53
N TRP A 151 4.76 -7.93 -23.96
CA TRP A 151 6.07 -7.35 -24.30
C TRP A 151 7.11 -8.41 -24.69
N LYS A 152 6.65 -9.57 -25.18
CA LYS A 152 7.52 -10.68 -25.56
C LYS A 152 8.56 -10.26 -26.60
N GLY A 153 9.83 -10.54 -26.31
CA GLY A 153 10.94 -10.20 -27.20
C GLY A 153 11.31 -8.71 -27.23
N ILE A 154 10.64 -7.87 -26.44
CA ILE A 154 11.01 -6.47 -26.26
C ILE A 154 11.95 -6.37 -25.06
N HIS A 155 13.15 -5.84 -25.29
CA HIS A 155 14.10 -5.52 -24.23
C HIS A 155 13.84 -4.09 -23.75
N PRO A 156 13.68 -3.87 -22.44
CA PRO A 156 13.45 -2.52 -21.94
C PRO A 156 14.70 -1.67 -22.07
N SER A 157 14.50 -0.38 -22.35
CA SER A 157 15.50 0.63 -22.04
C SER A 157 15.41 1.01 -20.56
N TRP A 158 16.45 1.63 -20.01
CA TRP A 158 16.53 1.92 -18.59
C TRP A 158 16.58 3.42 -18.32
N LYS A 159 15.73 3.86 -17.39
CA LYS A 159 15.65 5.22 -16.85
C LYS A 159 15.72 5.18 -15.33
N SER A 160 15.65 6.34 -14.68
CA SER A 160 15.48 6.41 -13.24
C SER A 160 14.38 7.37 -12.82
N LEU A 161 13.83 7.14 -11.63
CA LEU A 161 12.93 8.06 -10.95
C LEU A 161 13.30 8.08 -9.47
N GLN A 162 13.73 9.23 -8.95
CA GLN A 162 14.27 9.36 -7.59
C GLN A 162 15.38 8.35 -7.27
N GLY A 163 16.24 8.09 -8.26
CA GLY A 163 17.34 7.12 -8.15
C GLY A 163 16.92 5.65 -8.26
N HIS A 164 15.63 5.32 -8.25
CA HIS A 164 15.15 3.95 -8.50
C HIS A 164 15.23 3.62 -9.99
N PRO A 165 15.68 2.41 -10.37
CA PRO A 165 15.69 1.99 -11.76
C PRO A 165 14.27 1.80 -12.29
N VAL A 166 14.06 2.28 -13.51
CA VAL A 166 12.79 2.16 -14.25
C VAL A 166 13.06 1.40 -15.54
N ALA A 167 12.39 0.27 -15.72
CA ALA A 167 12.34 -0.45 -16.98
C ALA A 167 11.29 0.22 -17.88
N LEU A 168 11.72 0.65 -19.08
CA LEU A 168 10.88 1.33 -20.06
C LEU A 168 10.74 0.46 -21.30
N TYR A 169 9.52 0.05 -21.59
CA TYR A 169 9.17 -0.69 -22.80
C TYR A 169 8.47 0.22 -23.78
N GLU A 170 8.87 0.13 -25.04
CA GLU A 170 8.34 0.92 -26.13
C GLU A 170 8.11 0.01 -27.34
N LYS A 171 6.89 0.03 -27.87
CA LYS A 171 6.51 -0.73 -29.06
C LYS A 171 5.44 0.04 -29.82
N GLN A 172 5.78 0.51 -31.02
CA GLN A 172 4.90 1.35 -31.83
C GLN A 172 4.47 2.61 -31.04
N GLU A 173 3.19 2.76 -30.75
CA GLU A 173 2.61 3.86 -29.98
C GLU A 173 2.36 3.51 -28.51
N GLU A 174 2.67 2.27 -28.09
CA GLU A 174 2.51 1.83 -26.71
C GLU A 174 3.79 2.04 -25.91
N ARG A 175 3.63 2.56 -24.71
CA ARG A 175 4.69 2.78 -23.73
C ARG A 175 4.29 2.17 -22.39
N LEU A 176 5.25 1.57 -21.70
CA LEU A 176 5.08 1.14 -20.31
C LEU A 176 6.36 1.41 -19.52
N ALA A 177 6.22 2.15 -18.43
CA ALA A 177 7.30 2.39 -17.49
C ALA A 177 7.03 1.67 -16.16
N MET A 178 7.99 0.86 -15.72
CA MET A 178 7.90 0.08 -14.49
C MET A 178 9.04 0.45 -13.56
N LEU A 179 8.72 1.10 -12.44
CA LEU A 179 9.68 1.36 -11.37
C LEU A 179 9.92 0.07 -10.58
N LEU A 180 11.19 -0.27 -10.38
CA LEU A 180 11.62 -1.45 -9.63
C LEU A 180 12.26 -1.02 -8.31
N TRP A 181 11.81 -1.62 -7.21
CA TRP A 181 12.29 -1.31 -5.87
C TRP A 181 12.27 -2.54 -4.98
N LYS A 182 12.93 -2.48 -3.82
CA LYS A 182 13.08 -3.66 -2.94
C LYS A 182 12.18 -3.56 -1.72
N HIS A 183 11.36 -4.59 -1.53
CA HIS A 183 10.58 -4.76 -0.31
C HIS A 183 10.96 -6.07 0.37
N GLY A 184 11.70 -5.97 1.47
CA GLY A 184 12.29 -7.13 2.13
C GLY A 184 13.25 -7.89 1.20
N ARG A 185 12.89 -9.11 0.81
CA ARG A 185 13.70 -9.97 -0.08
C ARG A 185 13.23 -9.96 -1.53
N HIS A 186 12.15 -9.26 -1.83
CA HIS A 186 11.53 -9.26 -3.16
C HIS A 186 11.76 -7.93 -3.86
N VAL A 187 11.87 -7.98 -5.18
CA VAL A 187 11.77 -6.79 -6.02
C VAL A 187 10.30 -6.62 -6.38
N GLU A 188 9.77 -5.45 -6.05
CA GLU A 188 8.40 -5.05 -6.32
C GLU A 188 8.36 -4.13 -7.53
N GLU A 189 7.20 -4.10 -8.18
CA GLU A 189 7.01 -3.36 -9.43
C GLU A 189 5.89 -2.33 -9.27
N LEU A 190 6.16 -1.12 -9.72
CA LEU A 190 5.21 -0.01 -9.69
C LEU A 190 5.06 0.56 -11.11
N PRO A 191 3.91 0.36 -11.78
CA PRO A 191 3.67 1.02 -13.05
C PRO A 191 3.66 2.54 -12.85
N LEU A 192 4.18 3.27 -13.83
CA LEU A 192 4.25 4.72 -13.86
C LEU A 192 3.35 5.26 -14.97
N SER A 193 2.77 6.45 -14.74
CA SER A 193 2.00 7.17 -15.76
C SER A 193 2.93 7.63 -16.88
N ASP A 194 2.43 7.65 -18.12
CA ASP A 194 3.22 8.04 -19.29
C ASP A 194 3.69 9.50 -19.25
N ASP A 195 2.94 10.35 -18.56
CA ASP A 195 3.21 11.78 -18.36
C ASP A 195 4.34 12.06 -17.36
N LEU A 196 4.91 11.04 -16.72
CA LEU A 196 6.02 11.24 -15.79
C LEU A 196 7.33 11.44 -16.55
N GLU A 197 8.02 12.53 -16.23
CA GLU A 197 9.39 12.77 -16.64
C GLU A 197 10.32 11.82 -15.89
N LEU A 198 11.22 11.15 -16.63
CA LEU A 198 12.16 10.18 -16.10
C LEU A 198 13.59 10.64 -16.39
N ASP A 199 14.45 10.48 -15.39
CA ASP A 199 15.85 10.83 -15.50
C ASP A 199 16.63 9.78 -16.31
N PRO A 200 17.74 10.14 -16.97
CA PRO A 200 18.71 9.16 -17.44
C PRO A 200 19.19 8.27 -16.29
N LEU A 201 19.50 7.00 -16.55
CA LEU A 201 19.93 6.06 -15.50
C LEU A 201 21.32 6.40 -14.91
N GLU A 202 22.11 7.23 -15.61
CA GLU A 202 23.48 7.59 -15.21
C GLU A 202 23.55 8.31 -13.85
N SER A 203 22.42 8.85 -13.36
CA SER A 203 22.28 9.42 -12.01
C SER A 203 22.26 8.39 -10.87
N VAL A 204 22.22 7.09 -11.17
CA VAL A 204 22.22 5.99 -10.16
C VAL A 204 23.64 5.53 -9.79
N SER A 205 24.68 6.07 -10.43
CA SER A 205 26.09 5.70 -10.23
C SER A 205 26.80 6.63 -9.23
N SER A 206 26.81 6.27 -7.93
CA SER A 206 27.98 6.42 -7.03
C SER A 206 27.73 6.04 -5.56
N ALA A 207 26.50 5.82 -5.11
CA ALA A 207 26.23 5.53 -3.69
C ALA A 207 26.55 4.09 -3.23
N LEU A 208 27.32 3.33 -4.01
CA LEU A 208 27.77 1.97 -3.70
C LEU A 208 29.30 1.91 -3.70
N ASN A 209 29.90 2.63 -2.76
CA ASN A 209 31.22 2.34 -2.21
C ASN A 209 31.17 2.64 -0.70
N ASP A 210 30.39 1.85 0.03
CA ASP A 210 30.37 1.88 1.50
C ASP A 210 30.32 0.45 2.06
N GLU A 211 31.19 -0.42 1.53
CA GLU A 211 31.61 -1.65 2.24
C GLU A 211 32.74 -1.37 3.25
N ALA A 212 33.15 -0.10 3.44
CA ALA A 212 34.22 0.26 4.38
C ALA A 212 33.74 0.75 5.77
N LEU A 213 32.42 0.93 6.00
CA LEU A 213 31.91 1.51 7.26
C LEU A 213 31.27 0.52 8.25
N ILE A 214 31.43 -0.79 8.04
CA ILE A 214 31.05 -1.84 9.01
C ILE A 214 32.32 -2.42 9.66
N GLN A 215 33.16 -1.59 10.28
CA GLN A 215 34.20 -2.05 11.21
C GLN A 215 34.30 -1.23 12.52
N ARG A 216 33.34 -0.34 12.82
CA ARG A 216 33.31 0.37 14.11
C ARG A 216 31.93 0.39 14.73
N ARG A 217 31.47 -0.77 15.19
CA ARG A 217 30.57 -0.85 16.35
C ARG A 217 31.10 -1.93 17.27
N GLN A 218 31.84 -1.49 18.29
CA GLN A 218 32.12 -2.31 19.46
C GLN A 218 30.80 -2.79 20.06
N PRO A 219 30.71 -4.04 20.54
CA PRO A 219 29.56 -4.47 21.32
C PRO A 219 29.58 -3.74 22.67
N MET A 220 28.63 -2.83 22.89
CA MET A 220 28.30 -2.38 24.23
C MET A 220 27.78 -3.58 25.03
N ALA A 221 28.42 -3.82 26.17
CA ALA A 221 28.11 -4.88 27.11
C ALA A 221 26.62 -4.87 27.49
N ARG A 222 26.01 -6.07 27.51
CA ARG A 222 24.72 -6.31 28.13
C ARG A 222 24.90 -6.15 29.65
N VAL A 223 24.20 -5.20 30.24
CA VAL A 223 23.97 -5.18 31.69
C VAL A 223 22.87 -6.21 31.98
N PRO A 224 23.10 -7.23 32.82
CA PRO A 224 22.06 -8.18 33.19
C PRO A 224 20.98 -7.49 34.04
N MET A 225 19.71 -7.65 33.64
CA MET A 225 18.55 -7.38 34.51
C MET A 225 18.38 -8.54 35.49
N GLU A 226 19.21 -8.58 36.51
CA GLU A 226 18.90 -9.29 37.75
C GLU A 226 19.40 -8.44 38.91
N GLN A 227 18.44 -7.89 39.66
CA GLN A 227 18.52 -7.30 41.01
C GLN A 227 17.81 -5.95 41.09
N LEU A 228 16.47 -5.99 41.16
CA LEU A 228 15.69 -5.08 42.00
C LEU A 228 14.48 -5.86 42.53
N ALA A 229 14.78 -6.83 43.41
CA ALA A 229 13.89 -7.25 44.46
C ALA A 229 14.55 -6.81 45.78
N LEU A 230 13.73 -6.27 46.71
CA LEU A 230 14.07 -5.74 48.03
C LEU A 230 14.54 -4.26 48.02
N PHE A 231 13.63 -3.32 48.23
CA PHE A 231 13.20 -2.77 49.53
C PHE A 231 11.93 -1.93 49.34
#